data_AF-A0A1X0P1B8-F1
#
_entry.id   AF-A0A1X0P1B8-F1
#
_cell.length_a   1.000
_cell.length_b   1.000
_cell.length_c   1.000
_cell.angle_alpha   90.00
_cell.angle_beta   90.00
_cell.angle_gamma   90.00
#
_symmetry.space_group_name_H-M   'P 1'
#
loop_
_entity.id
_entity.type
_entity.pdbx_description
1 polymer ?
#
loop_
_entity_poly.entity_id
_entity_poly.type
_entity_poly.pdbx_seq_one_letter_code
_entity_poly.pdbx_strand_id
1 'polypeptide(L)'
;MSTESELEAKYHAAVQLFKAAEQAEATAKKERDEKWALLGETQEGTKEYYIALAECWNAEVALIEIVEQRYAAEFKRDLCCTDCIQYKYGTDSKEGQIAEYRAELSRTVEFVYSDSSPYWTQWGKLSTKAECVWYQLKAEGYDNITGTLERAKYVFLDRMKNESNGEAFRNARNAAVVALNKWEQEDDRATWDKAQRRYSAELAKWNEFIPKGDQYAEELEEKTNLCIKGFAPISDLFCEHIGKSIAELQEQAKQDPHSAKDLELLKKYDAAAKICQAAEQAEAAAEKERDEKRALAKKTQRGTKEYYLAWTEKHKAEMVFIEKGEQRYAAEYKRDLCYTQWMKHKHGADSKEARIAQHRAELSCTKEFVYIDDSPYWTKWGKLYHNVWWVWNQLKAEGYENVAAELERQVELFCNRIKANGEPLCKARNAAFAALNRWEKENDRAAWDKAKPKYYAEWETWNAFKPKGEQYAETLHDEICKCVNNSLTVYAIVNKCEISALKDELGRKSKTFDALENELGEKSQEIDALRNALYQRGHEIGSLKDELLGRISALEATVGEMHTRIQSLIHMNQSSINSQ
;
A
#
# COMPACT_ATOMS: atom_id res chain seq x y z
N MET A 1 50.50 9.26 -38.45
CA MET A 1 50.95 8.38 -37.36
C MET A 1 50.94 6.96 -37.88
N SER A 2 51.81 6.06 -37.41
CA SER A 2 51.67 4.63 -37.72
C SER A 2 50.43 4.08 -36.98
N THR A 3 49.75 3.08 -37.55
CA THR A 3 48.62 2.39 -36.90
C THR A 3 48.97 1.90 -35.49
N GLU A 4 50.21 1.46 -35.30
CA GLU A 4 50.76 1.08 -33.99
C GLU A 4 50.73 2.22 -32.97
N SER A 5 51.17 3.42 -33.37
CA SER A 5 51.20 4.61 -32.49
C SER A 5 49.80 5.05 -32.07
N GLU A 6 48.79 4.86 -32.93
CA GLU A 6 47.39 5.15 -32.59
C GLU A 6 46.81 4.14 -31.59
N LEU A 7 47.13 2.85 -31.73
CA LEU A 7 46.72 1.79 -30.79
C LEU A 7 47.36 1.99 -29.41
N GLU A 8 48.67 2.28 -29.37
CA GLU A 8 49.38 2.57 -28.12
C GLU A 8 48.81 3.80 -27.40
N ALA A 9 48.46 4.86 -28.14
CA ALA A 9 47.81 6.03 -27.57
C ALA A 9 46.43 5.71 -26.96
N LYS A 10 45.61 4.88 -27.63
CA LYS A 10 44.32 4.41 -27.12
C LYS A 10 44.48 3.58 -25.85
N TYR A 11 45.43 2.65 -25.84
CA TYR A 11 45.73 1.83 -24.66
C TYR A 11 46.18 2.70 -23.48
N HIS A 12 47.11 3.63 -23.70
CA HIS A 12 47.53 4.57 -22.65
C HIS A 12 46.38 5.40 -22.10
N ALA A 13 45.48 5.90 -22.95
CA ALA A 13 44.28 6.61 -22.50
C ALA A 13 43.37 5.71 -21.65
N ALA A 14 43.16 4.45 -22.05
CA ALA A 14 42.36 3.50 -21.28
C ALA A 14 43.00 3.16 -19.91
N VAL A 15 44.33 3.02 -19.85
CA VAL A 15 45.07 2.84 -18.58
C VAL A 15 44.90 4.03 -17.64
N GLN A 16 44.94 5.26 -18.16
CA GLN A 16 44.72 6.46 -17.32
C GLN A 16 43.28 6.52 -16.79
N LEU A 17 42.28 6.18 -17.60
CA LEU A 17 40.89 6.10 -17.16
C LEU A 17 40.69 5.05 -16.06
N PHE A 18 41.30 3.86 -16.22
CA PHE A 18 41.24 2.81 -15.21
C PHE A 18 41.87 3.25 -13.88
N LYS A 19 43.06 3.87 -13.91
CA LYS A 19 43.70 4.42 -12.70
C LYS A 19 42.88 5.50 -12.02
N ALA A 20 42.22 6.37 -12.78
CA ALA A 20 41.32 7.38 -12.23
C ALA A 20 40.12 6.73 -11.54
N ALA A 21 39.55 5.68 -12.12
CA ALA A 21 38.45 4.93 -11.53
C ALA A 21 38.87 4.16 -10.25
N GLU A 22 40.08 3.59 -10.19
CA GLU A 22 40.63 2.99 -8.96
C GLU A 22 40.76 4.02 -7.82
N GLN A 23 41.21 5.24 -8.13
CA GLN A 23 41.30 6.33 -7.15
C GLN A 23 39.92 6.78 -6.67
N ALA A 24 38.94 6.86 -7.58
CA ALA A 24 37.56 7.18 -7.23
C ALA A 24 36.97 6.10 -6.31
N GLU A 25 37.19 4.81 -6.60
CA GLU A 25 36.73 3.70 -5.76
C GLU A 25 37.34 3.76 -4.36
N ALA A 26 38.65 3.97 -4.25
CA ALA A 26 39.33 4.09 -2.95
C ALA A 26 38.78 5.27 -2.13
N THR A 27 38.43 6.37 -2.80
CA THR A 27 37.83 7.56 -2.17
C THR A 27 36.42 7.26 -1.66
N ALA A 28 35.56 6.65 -2.49
CA ALA A 28 34.20 6.27 -2.10
C ALA A 28 34.17 5.22 -0.99
N LYS A 29 35.11 4.26 -1.02
CA LYS A 29 35.28 3.26 0.03
C LYS A 29 35.61 3.91 1.36
N LYS A 30 36.52 4.90 1.36
CA LYS A 30 36.87 5.67 2.54
C LYS A 30 35.66 6.44 3.09
N GLU A 31 34.91 7.14 2.24
CA GLU A 31 33.69 7.86 2.66
C GLU A 31 32.65 6.91 3.27
N ARG A 32 32.43 5.76 2.63
CA ARG A 32 31.56 4.72 3.18
C ARG A 32 32.02 4.24 4.55
N ASP A 33 33.30 3.93 4.71
CA ASP A 33 33.86 3.46 5.98
C ASP A 33 33.75 4.53 7.08
N GLU A 34 33.92 5.81 6.74
CA GLU A 34 33.67 6.95 7.64
C GLU A 34 32.21 7.04 8.09
N LYS A 35 31.25 6.83 7.18
CA LYS A 35 29.81 6.77 7.52
C LYS A 35 29.49 5.62 8.46
N TRP A 36 30.03 4.43 8.22
CA TRP A 36 29.86 3.27 9.11
C TRP A 36 30.52 3.49 10.49
N ALA A 37 31.65 4.19 10.55
CA ALA A 37 32.26 4.55 11.83
C ALA A 37 31.38 5.50 12.64
N LEU A 38 30.81 6.53 12.00
CA LEU A 38 29.87 7.47 12.64
C LEU A 38 28.59 6.78 13.13
N LEU A 39 28.09 5.77 12.41
CA LEU A 39 26.94 4.98 12.86
C LEU A 39 27.18 4.33 14.23
N GLY A 40 28.40 3.87 14.50
CA GLY A 40 28.77 3.26 15.79
C GLY A 40 28.66 4.19 16.99
N GLU A 41 28.57 5.50 16.78
CA GLU A 41 28.37 6.52 17.82
C GLU A 41 26.88 6.75 18.15
N THR A 42 25.98 6.27 17.30
CA THR A 42 24.52 6.47 17.48
C THR A 42 23.90 5.35 18.34
N GLN A 43 22.82 5.69 19.05
CA GLN A 43 22.11 4.72 19.89
C GLN A 43 21.17 3.85 19.05
N GLU A 44 21.37 2.53 19.07
CA GLU A 44 20.55 1.58 18.32
C GLU A 44 19.04 1.75 18.60
N GLY A 45 18.25 1.78 17.52
CA GLY A 45 16.79 1.89 17.58
C GLY A 45 16.24 3.32 17.65
N THR A 46 17.08 4.35 17.72
CA THR A 46 16.59 5.75 17.63
C THR A 46 16.37 6.19 16.18
N LYS A 47 15.66 7.31 16.00
CA LYS A 47 15.46 7.93 14.68
C LYS A 47 16.80 8.29 14.03
N GLU A 48 17.74 8.84 14.82
CA GLU A 48 19.07 9.22 14.37
C GLU A 48 19.89 8.01 13.91
N TYR A 49 19.79 6.87 14.60
CA TYR A 49 20.43 5.62 14.19
C TYR A 49 19.93 5.15 12.82
N TYR A 50 18.61 5.20 12.58
CA TYR A 50 18.06 4.81 11.29
C TYR A 50 18.41 5.80 10.16
N ILE A 51 18.48 7.10 10.44
CA ILE A 51 18.99 8.10 9.48
C ILE A 51 20.45 7.82 9.13
N ALA A 52 21.30 7.58 10.14
CA ALA A 52 22.72 7.27 9.93
C ALA A 52 22.90 5.97 9.11
N LEU A 53 22.09 4.94 9.34
CA LEU A 53 22.07 3.73 8.52
C LEU A 53 21.69 4.00 7.07
N ALA A 54 20.66 4.82 6.84
CA ALA A 54 20.28 5.22 5.49
C ALA A 54 21.43 5.94 4.76
N GLU A 55 22.17 6.82 5.46
CA GLU A 55 23.37 7.45 4.92
C GLU A 55 24.48 6.44 4.59
N CYS A 56 24.71 5.44 5.45
CA CYS A 56 25.69 4.37 5.19
C CYS A 56 25.35 3.60 3.92
N TRP A 57 24.07 3.25 3.73
CA TRP A 57 23.63 2.52 2.54
C TRP A 57 23.62 3.39 1.29
N ASN A 58 23.34 4.69 1.39
CA ASN A 58 23.54 5.62 0.27
C ASN A 58 25.01 5.70 -0.16
N ALA A 59 25.95 5.74 0.78
CA ALA A 59 27.38 5.68 0.47
C ALA A 59 27.78 4.34 -0.18
N GLU A 60 27.16 3.22 0.24
CA GLU A 60 27.35 1.92 -0.42
C GLU A 60 26.79 1.92 -1.86
N VAL A 61 25.63 2.54 -2.14
CA VAL A 61 25.12 2.71 -3.52
C VAL A 61 26.14 3.48 -4.37
N ALA A 62 26.67 4.59 -3.85
CA ALA A 62 27.66 5.40 -4.57
C ALA A 62 28.96 4.63 -4.84
N LEU A 63 29.43 3.83 -3.87
CA LEU A 63 30.58 2.95 -4.07
C LEU A 63 30.32 1.93 -5.17
N ILE A 64 29.14 1.30 -5.18
CA ILE A 64 28.74 0.32 -6.19
C ILE A 64 28.77 0.96 -7.60
N GLU A 65 28.22 2.17 -7.77
CA GLU A 65 28.26 2.90 -9.05
C GLU A 65 29.69 3.18 -9.54
N ILE A 66 30.60 3.52 -8.62
CA ILE A 66 32.00 3.79 -8.97
C ILE A 66 32.74 2.49 -9.32
N VAL A 67 32.42 1.38 -8.65
CA VAL A 67 32.93 0.05 -8.99
C VAL A 67 32.49 -0.36 -10.40
N GLU A 68 31.23 -0.11 -10.79
CA GLU A 68 30.75 -0.32 -12.18
C GLU A 68 31.59 0.47 -13.19
N GLN A 69 31.87 1.74 -12.90
CA GLN A 69 32.71 2.58 -13.76
C GLN A 69 34.14 2.05 -13.86
N ARG A 70 34.73 1.57 -12.76
CA ARG A 70 36.05 0.94 -12.78
C ARG A 70 36.06 -0.31 -13.65
N TYR A 71 35.03 -1.15 -13.56
CA TYR A 71 34.92 -2.35 -14.39
C TYR A 71 34.77 -2.04 -15.87
N ALA A 72 33.97 -1.03 -16.22
CA ALA A 72 33.89 -0.56 -17.60
C ALA A 72 35.25 -0.04 -18.11
N ALA A 73 36.00 0.67 -17.27
CA ALA A 73 37.35 1.15 -17.60
C ALA A 73 38.37 -0.01 -17.71
N GLU A 74 38.25 -1.03 -16.86
CA GLU A 74 39.07 -2.25 -16.89
C GLU A 74 38.87 -3.03 -18.18
N PHE A 75 37.62 -3.29 -18.54
CA PHE A 75 37.28 -3.95 -19.80
C PHE A 75 37.81 -3.17 -21.00
N LYS A 76 37.65 -1.84 -21.02
CA LYS A 76 38.18 -0.98 -22.09
C LYS A 76 39.71 -1.05 -22.18
N ARG A 77 40.41 -1.07 -21.05
CA ARG A 77 41.88 -1.24 -20.99
C ARG A 77 42.29 -2.57 -21.63
N ASP A 78 41.64 -3.66 -21.25
CA ASP A 78 41.99 -5.01 -21.72
C ASP A 78 41.64 -5.21 -23.19
N LEU A 79 40.55 -4.58 -23.66
CA LEU A 79 40.21 -4.54 -25.08
C LEU A 79 41.27 -3.79 -25.90
N CYS A 80 41.70 -2.61 -25.46
CA CYS A 80 42.79 -1.89 -26.15
C CYS A 80 44.13 -2.64 -26.08
N CYS A 81 44.39 -3.38 -24.99
CA CYS A 81 45.56 -4.26 -24.88
C CYS A 81 45.50 -5.36 -25.95
N THR A 82 44.32 -5.96 -26.12
CA THR A 82 44.07 -6.98 -27.15
C THR A 82 44.39 -6.46 -28.54
N ASP A 83 43.88 -5.27 -28.91
CA ASP A 83 44.17 -4.66 -30.21
C ASP A 83 45.69 -4.45 -30.44
N CYS A 84 46.40 -3.94 -29.43
CA CYS A 84 47.85 -3.75 -29.48
C CYS A 84 48.61 -5.06 -29.68
N ILE A 85 48.27 -6.09 -28.91
CA ILE A 85 48.94 -7.39 -28.95
C ILE A 85 48.63 -8.12 -30.27
N GLN A 86 47.38 -8.13 -30.72
CA GLN A 86 47.00 -8.74 -31.98
C GLN A 86 47.66 -8.04 -33.18
N TYR A 87 47.81 -6.71 -33.14
CA TYR A 87 48.56 -5.98 -34.17
C TYR A 87 50.04 -6.38 -34.21
N LYS A 88 50.69 -6.54 -33.04
CA LYS A 88 52.13 -6.85 -32.95
C LYS A 88 52.47 -8.31 -33.25
N TYR A 89 51.65 -9.25 -32.78
CA TYR A 89 51.96 -10.68 -32.78
C TYR A 89 51.02 -11.50 -33.66
N GLY A 90 49.92 -10.91 -34.15
CA GLY A 90 48.86 -11.59 -34.90
C GLY A 90 47.81 -12.20 -33.98
N THR A 91 46.56 -12.30 -34.46
CA THR A 91 45.42 -12.83 -33.69
C THR A 91 45.62 -14.29 -33.26
N ASP A 92 46.28 -15.10 -34.09
CA ASP A 92 46.51 -16.52 -33.82
C ASP A 92 47.72 -16.80 -32.89
N SER A 93 48.47 -15.77 -32.50
CA SER A 93 49.56 -15.91 -31.53
C SER A 93 49.04 -16.28 -30.15
N LYS A 94 49.90 -16.91 -29.34
CA LYS A 94 49.59 -17.21 -27.94
C LYS A 94 49.22 -15.94 -27.18
N GLU A 95 50.00 -14.88 -27.36
CA GLU A 95 49.81 -13.57 -26.73
C GLU A 95 48.47 -12.94 -27.17
N GLY A 96 48.15 -13.01 -28.47
CA GLY A 96 46.88 -12.55 -29.02
C GLY A 96 45.67 -13.24 -28.39
N GLN A 97 45.72 -14.57 -28.28
CA GLN A 97 44.66 -15.37 -27.65
C GLN A 97 44.53 -15.07 -26.15
N ILE A 98 45.64 -14.98 -25.42
CA ILE A 98 45.61 -14.67 -23.98
C ILE A 98 45.01 -13.28 -23.73
N ALA A 99 45.37 -12.28 -24.54
CA ALA A 99 44.82 -10.94 -24.42
C ALA A 99 43.30 -10.93 -24.67
N GLU A 100 42.83 -11.64 -25.69
CA GLU A 100 41.41 -11.79 -26.00
C GLU A 100 40.63 -12.42 -24.84
N TYR A 101 41.12 -13.51 -24.26
CA TYR A 101 40.48 -14.14 -23.11
C TYR A 101 40.53 -13.30 -21.84
N ARG A 102 41.57 -12.49 -21.63
CA ARG A 102 41.60 -11.51 -20.53
C ARG A 102 40.49 -10.48 -20.72
N ALA A 103 40.31 -9.95 -21.93
CA ALA A 103 39.23 -9.02 -22.21
C ALA A 103 37.85 -9.65 -21.98
N GLU A 104 37.63 -10.91 -22.36
CA GLU A 104 36.39 -11.66 -22.08
C GLU A 104 36.14 -11.83 -20.56
N LEU A 105 37.16 -12.24 -19.80
CA LEU A 105 37.06 -12.40 -18.35
C LEU A 105 36.83 -11.07 -17.63
N SER A 106 37.40 -9.97 -18.14
CA SER A 106 37.16 -8.62 -17.64
C SER A 106 35.78 -8.10 -17.99
N ARG A 107 35.22 -8.45 -19.15
CA ARG A 107 33.82 -8.14 -19.48
C ARG A 107 32.84 -8.73 -18.46
N THR A 108 33.14 -9.93 -17.97
CA THR A 108 32.25 -10.66 -17.05
C THR A 108 32.49 -10.38 -15.57
N VAL A 109 33.38 -9.43 -15.24
CA VAL A 109 33.69 -9.08 -13.86
C VAL A 109 32.50 -8.44 -13.13
N GLU A 110 31.65 -7.71 -13.85
CA GLU A 110 30.48 -6.99 -13.33
C GLU A 110 29.41 -7.94 -12.74
N PHE A 111 29.48 -9.21 -13.09
CA PHE A 111 28.56 -10.26 -12.64
C PHE A 111 28.97 -10.93 -11.33
N VAL A 112 30.15 -10.61 -10.79
CA VAL A 112 30.83 -11.45 -9.79
C VAL A 112 31.16 -10.70 -8.49
N TYR A 113 30.68 -9.46 -8.31
CA TYR A 113 31.25 -8.60 -7.28
C TYR A 113 30.98 -9.02 -5.82
N SER A 114 32.07 -9.05 -5.04
CA SER A 114 32.22 -9.17 -3.57
C SER A 114 32.22 -10.56 -2.91
N ASP A 115 33.10 -10.68 -1.90
CA ASP A 115 33.24 -11.80 -0.95
C ASP A 115 32.02 -11.95 -0.02
N SER A 116 31.18 -10.92 0.10
CA SER A 116 30.01 -10.91 0.98
C SER A 116 28.67 -11.14 0.27
N SER A 117 28.58 -11.08 -1.06
CA SER A 117 27.33 -11.40 -1.78
C SER A 117 27.47 -11.39 -3.31
N PRO A 118 27.20 -12.49 -4.05
CA PRO A 118 27.43 -12.59 -5.49
C PRO A 118 26.30 -12.01 -6.37
N TYR A 119 25.61 -10.96 -5.95
CA TYR A 119 24.50 -10.39 -6.71
C TYR A 119 25.01 -9.30 -7.66
N TRP A 120 24.70 -9.42 -8.96
CA TRP A 120 24.94 -8.43 -10.03
C TRP A 120 25.09 -7.01 -9.48
N THR A 121 26.08 -6.26 -9.95
CA THR A 121 26.32 -4.90 -9.44
C THR A 121 25.05 -4.02 -9.49
N GLN A 122 24.22 -4.14 -10.53
CA GLN A 122 22.90 -3.47 -10.63
C GLN A 122 21.84 -4.02 -9.66
N TRP A 123 21.73 -5.34 -9.49
CA TRP A 123 20.77 -5.98 -8.58
C TRP A 123 21.15 -5.74 -7.11
N GLY A 124 22.45 -5.76 -6.81
CA GLY A 124 23.04 -5.35 -5.54
C GLY A 124 22.73 -3.89 -5.25
N LYS A 125 22.94 -2.99 -6.23
CA LYS A 125 22.55 -1.57 -6.14
C LYS A 125 21.07 -1.40 -5.79
N LEU A 126 20.17 -2.13 -6.45
CA LEU A 126 18.74 -2.08 -6.18
C LEU A 126 18.39 -2.58 -4.76
N SER A 127 18.97 -3.72 -4.34
CA SER A 127 18.80 -4.25 -2.99
C SER A 127 19.31 -3.28 -1.92
N THR A 128 20.44 -2.62 -2.18
CA THR A 128 21.00 -1.59 -1.29
C THR A 128 20.12 -0.34 -1.25
N LYS A 129 19.59 0.10 -2.40
CA LYS A 129 18.64 1.20 -2.48
C LYS A 129 17.36 0.90 -1.70
N ALA A 130 16.81 -0.31 -1.83
CA ALA A 130 15.65 -0.75 -1.06
C ALA A 130 15.94 -0.72 0.45
N GLU A 131 17.16 -1.10 0.86
CA GLU A 131 17.57 -1.02 2.26
C GLU A 131 17.66 0.43 2.78
N CYS A 132 18.25 1.33 1.99
CA CYS A 132 18.27 2.75 2.31
C CYS A 132 16.84 3.29 2.55
N VAL A 133 15.92 3.01 1.63
CA VAL A 133 14.51 3.41 1.75
C VAL A 133 13.86 2.81 2.99
N TRP A 134 14.13 1.54 3.29
CA TRP A 134 13.64 0.88 4.50
C TRP A 134 14.07 1.62 5.77
N TYR A 135 15.34 2.00 5.87
CA TYR A 135 15.85 2.73 7.03
C TYR A 135 15.27 4.15 7.14
N GLN A 136 15.10 4.86 6.02
CA GLN A 136 14.41 6.16 6.00
C GLN A 136 12.97 6.06 6.49
N LEU A 137 12.22 5.08 5.99
CA LEU A 137 10.86 4.80 6.42
C LEU A 137 10.79 4.46 7.92
N LYS A 138 11.77 3.70 8.41
CA LYS A 138 11.82 3.31 9.83
C LYS A 138 12.16 4.48 10.75
N ALA A 139 13.06 5.37 10.31
CA ALA A 139 13.35 6.62 11.01
C ALA A 139 12.10 7.49 11.21
N GLU A 140 11.17 7.45 10.27
CA GLU A 140 9.91 8.20 10.32
C GLU A 140 8.74 7.40 10.92
N GLY A 141 8.97 6.18 11.41
CA GLY A 141 7.96 5.37 12.11
C GLY A 141 6.95 4.64 11.22
N TYR A 142 7.27 4.41 9.93
CA TYR A 142 6.40 3.69 8.98
C TYR A 142 6.59 2.16 9.03
N ASP A 143 6.45 1.54 10.20
CA ASP A 143 6.73 0.11 10.43
C ASP A 143 5.91 -0.87 9.55
N ASN A 144 4.72 -0.46 9.13
CA ASN A 144 3.87 -1.27 8.25
C ASN A 144 4.40 -1.31 6.79
N ILE A 145 4.89 -0.17 6.29
CA ILE A 145 5.47 -0.05 4.95
C ILE A 145 6.81 -0.76 4.90
N THR A 146 7.66 -0.58 5.93
CA THR A 146 8.97 -1.23 6.03
C THR A 146 8.84 -2.76 6.01
N GLY A 147 7.86 -3.34 6.71
CA GLY A 147 7.63 -4.79 6.68
C GLY A 147 7.25 -5.33 5.29
N THR A 148 6.58 -4.53 4.46
CA THR A 148 6.27 -4.92 3.07
C THR A 148 7.51 -4.88 2.18
N LEU A 149 8.32 -3.83 2.32
CA LEU A 149 9.57 -3.68 1.56
C LEU A 149 10.60 -4.77 1.95
N GLU A 150 10.71 -5.07 3.24
CA GLU A 150 11.57 -6.13 3.76
C GLU A 150 11.20 -7.51 3.19
N ARG A 151 9.90 -7.85 3.15
CA ARG A 151 9.42 -9.09 2.54
C ARG A 151 9.73 -9.14 1.04
N ALA A 152 9.51 -8.04 0.31
CA ALA A 152 9.83 -7.97 -1.12
C ALA A 152 11.33 -8.18 -1.39
N LYS A 153 12.19 -7.52 -0.60
CA LYS A 153 13.64 -7.70 -0.65
C LYS A 153 14.04 -9.13 -0.32
N TYR A 154 13.46 -9.75 0.71
CA TYR A 154 13.77 -11.13 1.08
C TYR A 154 13.39 -12.11 -0.03
N VAL A 155 12.20 -11.97 -0.61
CA VAL A 155 11.75 -12.80 -1.74
C VAL A 155 12.67 -12.62 -2.95
N PHE A 156 13.08 -11.38 -3.24
CA PHE A 156 14.05 -11.09 -4.28
C PHE A 156 15.38 -11.83 -4.04
N LEU A 157 15.98 -11.65 -2.86
CA LEU A 157 17.26 -12.29 -2.50
C LEU A 157 17.17 -13.82 -2.48
N ASP A 158 16.06 -14.39 -2.01
CA ASP A 158 15.85 -15.84 -1.98
C ASP A 158 15.76 -16.43 -3.39
N ARG A 159 14.97 -15.82 -4.28
CA ARG A 159 14.90 -16.23 -5.69
C ARG A 159 16.25 -16.11 -6.37
N MET A 160 16.92 -14.98 -6.16
CA MET A 160 18.27 -14.71 -6.67
C MET A 160 19.29 -15.76 -6.21
N LYS A 161 19.24 -16.17 -4.94
CA LYS A 161 20.14 -17.18 -4.38
C LYS A 161 19.84 -18.59 -4.87
N ASN A 162 18.56 -18.96 -4.92
CA ASN A 162 18.15 -20.35 -5.16
C ASN A 162 18.07 -20.70 -6.64
N GLU A 163 17.83 -19.71 -7.50
CA GLU A 163 17.57 -19.95 -8.92
C GLU A 163 18.75 -19.54 -9.82
N SER A 164 19.64 -18.66 -9.34
CA SER A 164 20.83 -18.30 -10.11
C SER A 164 21.97 -19.31 -9.93
N ASN A 165 22.83 -19.43 -10.93
CA ASN A 165 24.09 -20.17 -10.81
C ASN A 165 25.28 -19.24 -10.45
N GLY A 166 25.02 -18.09 -9.82
CA GLY A 166 26.02 -17.03 -9.63
C GLY A 166 27.27 -17.48 -8.88
N GLU A 167 27.12 -18.29 -7.82
CA GLU A 167 28.26 -18.83 -7.08
C GLU A 167 29.10 -19.79 -7.93
N ALA A 168 28.45 -20.68 -8.68
CA ALA A 168 29.13 -21.63 -9.57
C ALA A 168 29.86 -20.90 -10.70
N PHE A 169 29.23 -19.86 -11.26
CA PHE A 169 29.79 -19.00 -12.28
C PHE A 169 31.02 -18.22 -11.76
N ARG A 170 30.92 -17.58 -10.60
CA ARG A 170 32.06 -16.92 -9.93
C ARG A 170 33.24 -17.86 -9.76
N ASN A 171 32.99 -19.05 -9.22
CA ASN A 171 34.03 -20.05 -9.00
C ASN A 171 34.67 -20.52 -10.30
N ALA A 172 33.88 -20.69 -11.37
CA ALA A 172 34.38 -21.05 -12.69
C ALA A 172 35.22 -19.92 -13.31
N ARG A 173 34.78 -18.66 -13.20
CA ARG A 173 35.53 -17.48 -13.65
C ARG A 173 36.87 -17.35 -12.93
N ASN A 174 36.87 -17.44 -11.59
CA ASN A 174 38.11 -17.36 -10.80
C ASN A 174 39.09 -18.47 -11.17
N ALA A 175 38.60 -19.70 -11.38
CA ALA A 175 39.42 -20.80 -11.88
C ALA A 175 39.98 -20.53 -13.29
N ALA A 176 39.19 -19.93 -14.18
CA ALA A 176 39.63 -19.53 -15.52
C ALA A 176 40.72 -18.45 -15.46
N VAL A 177 40.58 -17.42 -14.61
CA VAL A 177 41.62 -16.40 -14.40
C VAL A 177 42.94 -17.02 -13.93
N VAL A 178 42.89 -17.92 -12.94
CA VAL A 178 44.09 -18.62 -12.43
C VAL A 178 44.72 -19.49 -13.53
N ALA A 179 43.90 -20.20 -14.31
CA ALA A 179 44.37 -21.03 -15.40
C ALA A 179 44.99 -20.22 -16.54
N LEU A 180 44.43 -19.05 -16.86
CA LEU A 180 44.95 -18.14 -17.89
C LEU A 180 46.32 -17.58 -17.50
N ASN A 181 46.49 -17.19 -16.22
CA ASN A 181 47.78 -16.76 -15.70
C ASN A 181 48.85 -17.86 -15.79
N LYS A 182 48.48 -19.12 -15.52
CA LYS A 182 49.39 -20.26 -15.69
C LYS A 182 49.75 -20.52 -17.14
N TRP A 183 48.81 -20.39 -18.07
CA TRP A 183 49.11 -20.51 -19.49
C TRP A 183 50.10 -19.43 -19.94
N GLU A 184 49.93 -18.20 -19.46
CA GLU A 184 50.86 -17.10 -19.75
C GLU A 184 52.28 -17.38 -19.21
N GLN A 185 52.40 -17.80 -17.95
CA GLN A 185 53.68 -17.93 -17.25
C GLN A 185 54.41 -19.26 -17.49
N GLU A 186 53.67 -20.36 -17.57
CA GLU A 186 54.19 -21.74 -17.58
C GLU A 186 53.90 -22.48 -18.90
N ASP A 187 53.21 -21.82 -19.84
CA ASP A 187 52.75 -22.43 -21.10
C ASP A 187 51.76 -23.60 -20.91
N ASP A 188 51.08 -23.66 -19.76
CA ASP A 188 50.09 -24.70 -19.45
C ASP A 188 48.71 -24.43 -20.08
N ARG A 189 48.63 -24.61 -21.40
CA ARG A 189 47.37 -24.50 -22.15
C ARG A 189 46.31 -25.53 -21.73
N ALA A 190 46.74 -26.71 -21.27
CA ALA A 190 45.82 -27.79 -20.92
C ALA A 190 44.95 -27.43 -19.70
N THR A 191 45.53 -26.76 -18.70
CA THR A 191 44.78 -26.26 -17.55
C THR A 191 43.79 -25.16 -17.96
N TRP A 192 44.17 -24.27 -18.89
CA TRP A 192 43.27 -23.26 -19.46
C TRP A 192 42.07 -23.89 -20.18
N ASP A 193 42.30 -24.80 -21.14
CA ASP A 193 41.22 -25.40 -21.93
C ASP A 193 40.17 -26.09 -21.04
N LYS A 194 40.61 -26.71 -19.94
CA LYS A 194 39.72 -27.33 -18.95
C LYS A 194 38.90 -26.29 -18.18
N ALA A 195 39.54 -25.22 -17.70
CA ALA A 195 38.88 -24.16 -16.95
C ALA A 195 37.92 -23.35 -17.85
N GLN A 196 38.32 -23.05 -19.08
CA GLN A 196 37.52 -22.36 -20.09
C GLN A 196 36.22 -23.10 -20.37
N ARG A 197 36.26 -24.42 -20.61
CA ARG A 197 35.02 -25.20 -20.83
C ARG A 197 34.04 -25.08 -19.67
N ARG A 198 34.54 -25.10 -18.43
CA ARG A 198 33.70 -24.92 -17.24
C ARG A 198 33.15 -23.50 -17.15
N TYR A 199 33.99 -22.50 -17.39
CA TYR A 199 33.59 -21.09 -17.43
C TYR A 199 32.50 -20.85 -18.48
N SER A 200 32.69 -21.29 -19.72
CA SER A 200 31.69 -21.14 -20.79
C SER A 200 30.37 -21.85 -20.47
N ALA A 201 30.42 -23.04 -19.87
CA ALA A 201 29.22 -23.76 -19.45
C ALA A 201 28.43 -23.02 -18.35
N GLU A 202 29.12 -22.44 -17.37
CA GLU A 202 28.46 -21.65 -16.32
C GLU A 202 28.02 -20.26 -16.81
N LEU A 203 28.76 -19.64 -17.73
CA LEU A 203 28.36 -18.39 -18.39
C LEU A 203 27.09 -18.57 -19.21
N ALA A 204 26.94 -19.69 -19.91
CA ALA A 204 25.73 -19.98 -20.68
C ALA A 204 24.49 -20.06 -19.78
N LYS A 205 24.56 -20.83 -18.67
CA LYS A 205 23.49 -20.90 -17.66
C LYS A 205 23.20 -19.53 -17.03
N TRP A 206 24.23 -18.74 -16.80
CA TRP A 206 24.08 -17.39 -16.26
C TRP A 206 23.32 -16.50 -17.23
N ASN A 207 23.68 -16.52 -18.51
CA ASN A 207 22.99 -15.77 -19.56
C ASN A 207 21.52 -16.17 -19.72
N GLU A 208 21.20 -17.46 -19.52
CA GLU A 208 19.80 -17.93 -19.48
C GLU A 208 19.01 -17.38 -18.28
N PHE A 209 19.69 -17.10 -17.15
CA PHE A 209 19.08 -16.57 -15.94
C PHE A 209 18.87 -15.04 -15.99
N ILE A 210 19.70 -14.27 -16.73
CA ILE A 210 19.66 -12.79 -16.76
C ILE A 210 18.24 -12.24 -16.93
N PRO A 211 17.45 -12.63 -17.95
CA PRO A 211 16.10 -12.07 -18.15
C PRO A 211 15.16 -12.31 -16.97
N LYS A 212 15.34 -13.43 -16.26
CA LYS A 212 14.54 -13.79 -15.08
C LYS A 212 14.96 -12.97 -13.86
N GLY A 213 16.26 -12.75 -13.67
CA GLY A 213 16.78 -11.85 -12.65
C GLY A 213 16.34 -10.41 -12.86
N ASP A 214 16.31 -9.93 -14.11
CA ASP A 214 15.80 -8.60 -14.46
C ASP A 214 14.32 -8.45 -14.13
N GLN A 215 13.51 -9.47 -14.41
CA GLN A 215 12.11 -9.49 -13.99
C GLN A 215 11.97 -9.36 -12.46
N TYR A 216 12.81 -10.07 -11.69
CA TYR A 216 12.78 -9.96 -10.23
C TYR A 216 13.24 -8.58 -9.73
N ALA A 217 14.20 -7.96 -10.43
CA ALA A 217 14.65 -6.61 -10.12
C ALA A 217 13.54 -5.59 -10.40
N GLU A 218 12.83 -5.68 -11.52
CA GLU A 218 11.68 -4.82 -11.82
C GLU A 218 10.58 -4.95 -10.76
N GLU A 219 10.27 -6.17 -10.30
CA GLU A 219 9.31 -6.41 -9.21
C GLU A 219 9.75 -5.72 -7.90
N LEU A 220 11.03 -5.82 -7.52
CA LEU A 220 11.56 -5.16 -6.33
C LEU A 220 11.59 -3.63 -6.48
N GLU A 221 11.95 -3.12 -7.66
CA GLU A 221 11.96 -1.69 -7.95
C GLU A 221 10.55 -1.10 -7.92
N GLU A 222 9.54 -1.77 -8.51
CA GLU A 222 8.15 -1.35 -8.42
C GLU A 222 7.70 -1.27 -6.96
N LYS A 223 8.02 -2.28 -6.14
CA LYS A 223 7.69 -2.28 -4.71
C LYS A 223 8.40 -1.16 -3.95
N THR A 224 9.69 -0.95 -4.21
CA THR A 224 10.46 0.13 -3.58
C THR A 224 9.87 1.49 -3.94
N ASN A 225 9.55 1.72 -5.22
CA ASN A 225 8.93 2.95 -5.69
C ASN A 225 7.52 3.15 -5.14
N LEU A 226 6.74 2.09 -4.96
CA LEU A 226 5.43 2.16 -4.30
C LEU A 226 5.57 2.56 -2.82
N CYS A 227 6.58 2.04 -2.11
CA CYS A 227 6.87 2.44 -0.72
C CYS A 227 7.30 3.90 -0.63
N ILE A 228 8.17 4.37 -1.53
CA ILE A 228 8.57 5.78 -1.62
C ILE A 228 7.35 6.68 -1.90
N LYS A 229 6.49 6.28 -2.84
CA LYS A 229 5.25 7.02 -3.12
C LYS A 229 4.34 7.07 -1.91
N GLY A 230 4.17 5.96 -1.17
CA GLY A 230 3.39 5.93 0.06
C GLY A 230 3.98 6.75 1.22
N PHE A 231 5.27 7.10 1.15
CA PHE A 231 6.01 7.85 2.16
C PHE A 231 5.88 9.37 2.00
N ALA A 232 5.70 9.87 0.78
CA ALA A 232 5.37 11.28 0.58
C ALA A 232 4.15 11.58 1.48
N PRO A 233 4.21 12.62 2.34
CA PRO A 233 3.08 13.03 3.15
C PRO A 233 1.84 12.98 2.29
N ILE A 234 0.72 12.45 2.78
CA ILE A 234 -0.53 12.43 1.99
C ILE A 234 -0.85 13.85 1.47
N SER A 235 -0.39 14.90 2.17
CA SER A 235 -0.38 16.27 1.64
C SER A 235 0.41 16.44 0.35
N ASP A 236 1.62 15.90 0.22
CA ASP A 236 2.55 16.09 -0.90
C ASP A 236 2.17 15.25 -2.12
N LEU A 237 1.67 14.03 -1.92
CA LEU A 237 1.04 13.22 -2.99
C LEU A 237 -0.18 13.93 -3.60
N PHE A 238 -0.96 14.64 -2.79
CA PHE A 238 -2.06 15.47 -3.29
C PHE A 238 -1.55 16.80 -3.88
N CYS A 239 -0.45 17.37 -3.37
CA CYS A 239 0.17 18.57 -3.96
C CYS A 239 0.69 18.30 -5.38
N GLU A 240 1.25 17.12 -5.67
CA GLU A 240 1.63 16.76 -7.05
C GLU A 240 0.42 16.62 -7.99
N HIS A 241 -0.74 16.15 -7.49
CA HIS A 241 -1.96 16.00 -8.30
C HIS A 241 -2.78 17.29 -8.42
N ILE A 242 -2.57 18.27 -7.54
CA ILE A 242 -3.27 19.57 -7.53
C ILE A 242 -2.36 20.69 -8.07
N GLY A 243 -1.05 20.48 -8.07
CA GLY A 243 -0.04 21.50 -8.37
C GLY A 243 0.00 22.64 -7.34
N LYS A 244 -0.61 22.46 -6.16
CA LYS A 244 -0.73 23.49 -5.12
C LYS A 244 -0.58 22.93 -3.71
N SER A 245 0.10 23.68 -2.84
CA SER A 245 0.25 23.37 -1.42
C SER A 245 -1.04 23.58 -0.62
N ILE A 246 -1.16 22.95 0.55
CA ILE A 246 -2.27 23.21 1.49
C ILE A 246 -2.33 24.69 1.86
N ALA A 247 -1.18 25.36 1.99
CA ALA A 247 -1.11 26.79 2.28
C ALA A 247 -1.67 27.64 1.13
N GLU A 248 -1.40 27.25 -0.12
CA GLU A 248 -1.96 27.93 -1.31
C GLU A 248 -3.47 27.73 -1.43
N LEU A 249 -3.97 26.53 -1.10
CA LEU A 249 -5.42 26.27 -1.04
C LEU A 249 -6.09 27.06 0.09
N GLN A 250 -5.42 27.22 1.23
CA GLN A 250 -5.90 28.07 2.32
C GLN A 250 -5.96 29.55 1.92
N GLU A 251 -5.00 30.03 1.14
CA GLU A 251 -5.00 31.41 0.65
C GLU A 251 -6.04 31.64 -0.44
N GLN A 252 -6.22 30.68 -1.36
CA GLN A 252 -7.30 30.72 -2.36
C GLN A 252 -8.69 30.65 -1.74
N ALA A 253 -8.88 29.84 -0.69
CA ALA A 253 -10.14 29.77 0.05
C ALA A 253 -10.55 31.11 0.69
N LYS A 254 -9.61 32.03 0.95
CA LYS A 254 -9.94 33.39 1.41
C LYS A 254 -10.47 34.29 0.30
N GLN A 255 -10.12 34.00 -0.95
CA GLN A 255 -10.43 34.84 -2.12
C GLN A 255 -11.63 34.32 -2.93
N ASP A 256 -11.89 33.01 -2.89
CA ASP A 256 -12.94 32.34 -3.67
C ASP A 256 -13.76 31.37 -2.78
N PRO A 257 -15.09 31.59 -2.63
CA PRO A 257 -15.98 30.70 -1.91
C PRO A 257 -16.00 29.25 -2.42
N HIS A 258 -15.74 29.00 -3.71
CA HIS A 258 -15.64 27.63 -4.23
C HIS A 258 -14.40 26.91 -3.68
N SER A 259 -13.27 27.61 -3.60
CA SER A 259 -12.02 27.12 -2.99
C SER A 259 -12.17 26.80 -1.50
N ALA A 260 -13.12 27.43 -0.78
CA ALA A 260 -13.40 27.11 0.62
C ALA A 260 -14.03 25.71 0.81
N LYS A 261 -14.90 25.28 -0.11
CA LYS A 261 -15.53 23.96 -0.08
C LYS A 261 -14.54 22.85 -0.42
N ASP A 262 -13.62 23.09 -1.35
CA ASP A 262 -12.51 22.17 -1.64
C ASP A 262 -11.64 21.94 -0.40
N LEU A 263 -11.28 23.01 0.31
CA LEU A 263 -10.50 22.93 1.55
C LEU A 263 -11.25 22.18 2.66
N GLU A 264 -12.56 22.38 2.80
CA GLU A 264 -13.38 21.67 3.78
C GLU A 264 -13.41 20.15 3.52
N LEU A 265 -13.68 19.74 2.27
CA LEU A 265 -13.71 18.33 1.88
C LEU A 265 -12.34 17.68 2.03
N LEU A 266 -11.26 18.40 1.69
CA LEU A 266 -9.89 17.92 1.88
C LEU A 266 -9.55 17.71 3.36
N LYS A 267 -9.96 18.64 4.26
CA LYS A 267 -9.79 18.48 5.71
C LYS A 267 -10.57 17.28 6.26
N LYS A 268 -11.80 17.04 5.78
CA LYS A 268 -12.59 15.85 6.16
C LYS A 268 -11.91 14.56 5.72
N TYR A 269 -11.38 14.53 4.49
CA TYR A 269 -10.61 13.40 3.98
C TYR A 269 -9.32 13.16 4.79
N ASP A 270 -8.52 14.19 5.06
CA ASP A 270 -7.29 14.09 5.87
C ASP A 270 -7.58 13.56 7.28
N ALA A 271 -8.62 14.07 7.93
CA ALA A 271 -9.06 13.56 9.23
C ALA A 271 -9.45 12.07 9.17
N ALA A 272 -10.19 11.66 8.14
CA ALA A 272 -10.56 10.26 7.94
C ALA A 272 -9.33 9.37 7.63
N ALA A 273 -8.37 9.88 6.85
CA ALA A 273 -7.13 9.18 6.54
C ALA A 273 -6.27 8.95 7.79
N LYS A 274 -6.15 9.94 8.69
CA LYS A 274 -5.46 9.79 9.98
C LYS A 274 -6.12 8.74 10.88
N ILE A 275 -7.45 8.70 10.92
CA ILE A 275 -8.19 7.66 11.66
C ILE A 275 -7.91 6.28 11.06
N CYS A 276 -7.90 6.16 9.73
CA CYS A 276 -7.57 4.92 9.04
C CYS A 276 -6.14 4.45 9.35
N GLN A 277 -5.16 5.35 9.32
CA GLN A 277 -3.77 5.05 9.65
C GLN A 277 -3.61 4.61 11.11
N ALA A 278 -4.27 5.28 12.05
CA ALA A 278 -4.25 4.87 13.46
C ALA A 278 -4.88 3.47 13.65
N ALA A 279 -5.94 3.16 12.90
CA ALA A 279 -6.56 1.84 12.92
C ALA A 279 -5.65 0.75 12.31
N GLU A 280 -4.92 1.05 11.23
CA GLU A 280 -3.89 0.18 10.65
C GLU A 280 -2.78 -0.13 11.66
N GLN A 281 -2.27 0.87 12.37
CA GLN A 281 -1.26 0.67 13.42
C GLN A 281 -1.79 -0.19 14.56
N ALA A 282 -3.04 0.02 14.98
CA ALA A 282 -3.67 -0.78 16.02
C ALA A 282 -3.88 -2.24 15.60
N GLU A 283 -4.24 -2.49 14.33
CA GLU A 283 -4.32 -3.84 13.76
C GLU A 283 -2.95 -4.52 13.69
N ALA A 284 -1.91 -3.82 13.23
CA ALA A 284 -0.55 -4.35 13.17
C ALA A 284 0.01 -4.71 14.58
N ALA A 285 -0.28 -3.89 15.59
CA ALA A 285 0.06 -4.20 16.98
C ALA A 285 -0.65 -5.46 17.48
N ALA A 286 -1.95 -5.61 17.19
CA ALA A 286 -2.72 -6.80 17.55
C ALA A 286 -2.26 -8.05 16.76
N GLU A 287 -1.83 -7.88 15.51
CA GLU A 287 -1.23 -8.94 14.70
C GLU A 287 0.06 -9.46 15.32
N LYS A 288 0.95 -8.54 15.73
CA LYS A 288 2.20 -8.89 16.43
C LYS A 288 1.91 -9.67 17.71
N GLU A 289 0.98 -9.20 18.54
CA GLU A 289 0.58 -9.91 19.76
C GLU A 289 0.05 -11.32 19.44
N ARG A 290 -0.86 -11.45 18.46
CA ARG A 290 -1.40 -12.74 17.99
C ARG A 290 -0.27 -13.70 17.61
N ASP A 291 0.73 -13.23 16.88
CA ASP A 291 1.84 -14.06 16.39
C ASP A 291 2.81 -14.44 17.51
N GLU A 292 3.07 -13.56 18.46
CA GLU A 292 3.82 -13.88 19.69
C GLU A 292 3.11 -14.97 20.52
N LYS A 293 1.79 -14.85 20.73
CA LYS A 293 1.01 -15.89 21.43
C LYS A 293 1.01 -17.21 20.67
N ARG A 294 0.89 -17.16 19.33
CA ARG A 294 0.98 -18.35 18.46
C ARG A 294 2.35 -19.03 18.57
N ALA A 295 3.43 -18.25 18.56
CA ALA A 295 4.79 -18.78 18.72
C ALA A 295 5.00 -19.43 20.09
N LEU A 296 4.47 -18.82 21.16
CA LEU A 296 4.52 -19.40 22.50
C LEU A 296 3.73 -20.72 22.56
N ALA A 297 2.51 -20.75 22.01
CA ALA A 297 1.69 -21.96 21.97
C ALA A 297 2.38 -23.11 21.22
N LYS A 298 3.09 -22.83 20.12
CA LYS A 298 3.85 -23.85 19.37
C LYS A 298 5.03 -24.45 20.14
N LYS A 299 5.56 -23.76 21.16
CA LYS A 299 6.66 -24.27 22.00
C LYS A 299 6.20 -25.26 23.07
N THR A 300 4.90 -25.31 23.36
CA THR A 300 4.33 -26.22 24.36
C THR A 300 4.10 -27.62 23.79
N GLN A 301 4.17 -28.65 24.63
CA GLN A 301 3.98 -30.03 24.21
C GLN A 301 2.50 -30.29 23.86
N ARG A 302 2.23 -30.71 22.62
CA ARG A 302 0.86 -30.99 22.15
C ARG A 302 0.17 -32.00 23.06
N GLY A 303 -1.07 -31.70 23.44
CA GLY A 303 -1.92 -32.57 24.26
C GLY A 303 -1.78 -32.35 25.77
N THR A 304 -0.88 -31.47 26.24
CA THR A 304 -0.81 -31.10 27.66
C THR A 304 -1.79 -29.98 28.01
N LYS A 305 -2.10 -29.83 29.30
CA LYS A 305 -2.94 -28.72 29.81
C LYS A 305 -2.36 -27.35 29.42
N GLU A 306 -1.05 -27.20 29.51
CA GLU A 306 -0.32 -25.98 29.17
C GLU A 306 -0.46 -25.64 27.68
N TYR A 307 -0.47 -26.66 26.81
CA TYR A 307 -0.70 -26.45 25.37
C TYR A 307 -2.06 -25.84 25.11
N TYR A 308 -3.12 -26.41 25.68
CA TYR A 308 -4.46 -25.90 25.51
C TYR A 308 -4.64 -24.50 26.12
N LEU A 309 -4.01 -24.21 27.26
CA LEU A 309 -4.02 -22.87 27.84
C LEU A 309 -3.25 -21.85 26.98
N ALA A 310 -2.13 -22.23 26.37
CA ALA A 310 -1.40 -21.35 25.46
C ALA A 310 -2.18 -21.06 24.17
N TRP A 311 -2.85 -22.08 23.60
CA TRP A 311 -3.73 -21.89 22.44
C TRP A 311 -4.98 -21.06 22.77
N THR A 312 -5.49 -21.16 23.99
CA THR A 312 -6.53 -20.28 24.53
C THR A 312 -6.12 -18.81 24.43
N GLU A 313 -4.92 -18.45 24.93
CA GLU A 313 -4.42 -17.07 24.87
C GLU A 313 -4.19 -16.60 23.43
N LYS A 314 -3.75 -17.50 22.53
CA LYS A 314 -3.67 -17.20 21.10
C LYS A 314 -5.03 -16.84 20.52
N HIS A 315 -6.08 -17.60 20.81
CA HIS A 315 -7.41 -17.34 20.27
C HIS A 315 -8.03 -16.04 20.81
N LYS A 316 -7.72 -15.66 22.06
CA LYS A 316 -8.07 -14.32 22.58
C LYS A 316 -7.40 -13.20 21.78
N ALA A 317 -6.09 -13.30 21.55
CA ALA A 317 -5.36 -12.32 20.75
C ALA A 317 -5.87 -12.27 19.30
N GLU A 318 -6.27 -13.40 18.72
CA GLU A 318 -6.89 -13.47 17.40
C GLU A 318 -8.23 -12.70 17.35
N MET A 319 -9.07 -12.81 18.38
CA MET A 319 -10.32 -12.03 18.45
C MET A 319 -10.06 -10.52 18.51
N VAL A 320 -9.05 -10.10 19.27
CA VAL A 320 -8.62 -8.69 19.33
C VAL A 320 -8.13 -8.22 17.96
N PHE A 321 -7.30 -9.02 17.28
CA PHE A 321 -6.83 -8.73 15.92
C PHE A 321 -8.00 -8.58 14.94
N ILE A 322 -8.98 -9.49 14.98
CA ILE A 322 -10.20 -9.43 14.18
C ILE A 322 -10.97 -8.13 14.44
N GLU A 323 -11.13 -7.75 15.72
CA GLU A 323 -11.78 -6.50 16.09
C GLU A 323 -11.05 -5.26 15.56
N LYS A 324 -9.71 -5.26 15.60
CA LYS A 324 -8.91 -4.16 15.03
C LYS A 324 -9.00 -4.09 13.52
N GLY A 325 -9.02 -5.23 12.83
CA GLY A 325 -9.30 -5.28 11.39
C GLY A 325 -10.68 -4.71 11.05
N GLU A 326 -11.70 -5.05 11.83
CA GLU A 326 -13.07 -4.48 11.75
C GLU A 326 -13.06 -2.94 11.86
N GLN A 327 -12.34 -2.40 12.85
CA GLN A 327 -12.17 -0.95 13.07
C GLN A 327 -11.46 -0.29 11.89
N ARG A 328 -10.41 -0.93 11.35
CA ARG A 328 -9.71 -0.45 10.16
C ARG A 328 -10.63 -0.42 8.95
N TYR A 329 -11.38 -1.48 8.66
CA TYR A 329 -12.28 -1.50 7.51
C TYR A 329 -13.34 -0.40 7.57
N ALA A 330 -13.90 -0.14 8.76
CA ALA A 330 -14.83 0.96 8.97
C ALA A 330 -14.17 2.34 8.72
N ALA A 331 -12.93 2.52 9.19
CA ALA A 331 -12.17 3.75 8.95
C ALA A 331 -11.79 3.92 7.46
N GLU A 332 -11.42 2.84 6.79
CA GLU A 332 -11.12 2.79 5.36
C GLU A 332 -12.33 3.19 4.53
N TYR A 333 -13.50 2.62 4.82
CA TYR A 333 -14.76 3.00 4.17
C TYR A 333 -15.08 4.48 4.36
N LYS A 334 -14.93 5.01 5.58
CA LYS A 334 -15.16 6.44 5.86
C LYS A 334 -14.21 7.34 5.06
N ARG A 335 -12.92 6.97 4.98
CA ARG A 335 -11.91 7.67 4.17
C ARG A 335 -12.31 7.69 2.68
N ASP A 336 -12.68 6.53 2.14
CA ASP A 336 -13.06 6.39 0.73
C ASP A 336 -14.37 7.14 0.40
N LEU A 337 -15.29 7.23 1.36
CA LEU A 337 -16.50 8.05 1.23
C LEU A 337 -16.17 9.55 1.17
N CYS A 338 -15.29 10.04 2.04
CA CYS A 338 -14.81 11.42 1.99
C CYS A 338 -14.08 11.71 0.66
N TYR A 339 -13.26 10.77 0.19
CA TYR A 339 -12.59 10.88 -1.10
C TYR A 339 -13.57 10.94 -2.27
N THR A 340 -14.64 10.14 -2.22
CA THR A 340 -15.72 10.17 -3.21
C THR A 340 -16.40 11.54 -3.25
N GLN A 341 -16.73 12.11 -2.10
CA GLN A 341 -17.35 13.45 -2.04
C GLN A 341 -16.42 14.52 -2.63
N TRP A 342 -15.13 14.44 -2.31
CA TRP A 342 -14.11 15.33 -2.86
C TRP A 342 -14.00 15.20 -4.39
N MET A 343 -13.92 13.98 -4.92
CA MET A 343 -13.85 13.75 -6.37
C MET A 343 -15.10 14.23 -7.11
N LYS A 344 -16.29 13.98 -6.55
CA LYS A 344 -17.56 14.49 -7.11
C LYS A 344 -17.60 16.01 -7.15
N HIS A 345 -17.06 16.67 -6.13
CA HIS A 345 -16.99 18.13 -6.10
C HIS A 345 -16.03 18.67 -7.14
N LYS A 346 -14.83 18.11 -7.23
CA LYS A 346 -13.73 18.61 -8.06
C LYS A 346 -13.91 18.31 -9.56
N HIS A 347 -14.38 17.12 -9.90
CA HIS A 347 -14.44 16.64 -11.28
C HIS A 347 -15.87 16.50 -11.81
N GLY A 348 -16.88 16.73 -10.97
CA GLY A 348 -18.29 16.47 -11.26
C GLY A 348 -18.68 15.03 -10.93
N ALA A 349 -19.98 14.81 -10.66
CA ALA A 349 -20.46 13.50 -10.18
C ALA A 349 -20.32 12.37 -11.22
N ASP A 350 -20.35 12.71 -12.51
CA ASP A 350 -20.28 11.76 -13.63
C ASP A 350 -18.85 11.52 -14.13
N SER A 351 -17.85 12.17 -13.53
CA SER A 351 -16.45 12.02 -13.92
C SER A 351 -15.97 10.57 -13.72
N LYS A 352 -14.95 10.18 -14.49
CA LYS A 352 -14.31 8.88 -14.33
C LYS A 352 -13.78 8.69 -12.90
N GLU A 353 -13.09 9.70 -12.39
CA GLU A 353 -12.45 9.74 -11.07
C GLU A 353 -13.49 9.62 -9.96
N ALA A 354 -14.59 10.37 -10.04
CA ALA A 354 -15.70 10.31 -9.09
C ALA A 354 -16.36 8.93 -9.06
N ARG A 355 -16.51 8.28 -10.23
CA ARG A 355 -17.08 6.93 -10.34
C ARG A 355 -16.13 5.86 -9.81
N ILE A 356 -14.82 5.98 -10.06
CA ILE A 356 -13.81 5.07 -9.50
C ILE A 356 -13.79 5.19 -7.98
N ALA A 357 -13.75 6.41 -7.45
CA ALA A 357 -13.78 6.67 -6.01
C ALA A 357 -15.04 6.08 -5.36
N GLN A 358 -16.20 6.28 -5.97
CA GLN A 358 -17.45 5.70 -5.50
C GLN A 358 -17.41 4.17 -5.46
N HIS A 359 -16.91 3.52 -6.52
CA HIS A 359 -16.79 2.07 -6.54
C HIS A 359 -15.75 1.52 -5.56
N ARG A 360 -14.68 2.29 -5.25
CA ARG A 360 -13.77 1.96 -4.16
C ARG A 360 -14.46 1.99 -2.81
N ALA A 361 -15.23 3.04 -2.53
CA ALA A 361 -16.02 3.12 -1.29
C ALA A 361 -17.03 1.95 -1.18
N GLU A 362 -17.71 1.60 -2.28
CA GLU A 362 -18.61 0.44 -2.35
C GLU A 362 -17.89 -0.90 -2.10
N LEU A 363 -16.68 -1.09 -2.64
CA LEU A 363 -15.91 -2.31 -2.37
C LEU A 363 -15.36 -2.34 -0.94
N SER A 364 -14.90 -1.20 -0.42
CA SER A 364 -14.39 -1.05 0.94
C SER A 364 -15.47 -1.31 1.99
N CYS A 365 -16.72 -0.89 1.75
CA CYS A 365 -17.82 -1.22 2.66
C CYS A 365 -18.04 -2.74 2.76
N THR A 366 -17.76 -3.49 1.70
CA THR A 366 -17.89 -4.95 1.73
C THR A 366 -16.69 -5.70 2.27
N LYS A 367 -15.60 -5.01 2.65
CA LYS A 367 -14.44 -5.66 3.29
C LYS A 367 -14.79 -6.26 4.64
N GLU A 368 -15.77 -5.70 5.36
CA GLU A 368 -16.24 -6.26 6.64
C GLU A 368 -16.79 -7.69 6.50
N PHE A 369 -17.16 -8.09 5.27
CA PHE A 369 -17.76 -9.37 4.90
C PHE A 369 -16.78 -10.38 4.30
N VAL A 370 -15.50 -10.05 4.19
CA VAL A 370 -14.51 -10.95 3.59
C VAL A 370 -13.22 -10.83 4.40
N TYR A 371 -13.07 -11.71 5.39
CA TYR A 371 -11.97 -11.64 6.36
C TYR A 371 -10.71 -12.33 5.83
N ILE A 372 -9.71 -11.53 5.43
CA ILE A 372 -8.33 -11.94 5.06
C ILE A 372 -8.29 -12.79 3.78
N ASP A 373 -7.18 -12.67 3.03
CA ASP A 373 -7.01 -13.23 1.68
C ASP A 373 -7.25 -14.75 1.56
N ASP A 374 -7.31 -15.50 2.68
CA ASP A 374 -7.49 -16.96 2.68
C ASP A 374 -8.70 -17.45 3.48
N SER A 375 -9.47 -16.57 4.13
CA SER A 375 -10.57 -16.98 4.99
C SER A 375 -11.92 -16.46 4.46
N PRO A 376 -12.88 -17.36 4.14
CA PRO A 376 -14.23 -16.95 3.72
C PRO A 376 -15.09 -16.49 4.90
N TYR A 377 -14.51 -16.40 6.11
CA TYR A 377 -15.25 -16.05 7.31
C TYR A 377 -15.50 -14.55 7.38
N TRP A 378 -16.58 -14.18 8.03
CA TRP A 378 -16.96 -12.79 8.25
C TRP A 378 -16.31 -12.28 9.51
N THR A 379 -15.98 -10.99 9.62
CA THR A 379 -15.32 -10.47 10.84
C THR A 379 -16.12 -10.81 12.12
N LYS A 380 -17.45 -10.66 12.06
CA LYS A 380 -18.40 -11.09 13.11
C LYS A 380 -18.36 -12.60 13.38
N TRP A 381 -18.39 -13.44 12.35
CA TRP A 381 -18.41 -14.90 12.50
C TRP A 381 -17.04 -15.52 12.78
N GLY A 382 -15.97 -14.83 12.41
CA GLY A 382 -14.59 -15.14 12.75
C GLY A 382 -14.35 -14.98 14.24
N LYS A 383 -14.91 -13.93 14.87
CA LYS A 383 -14.90 -13.82 16.34
C LYS A 383 -15.59 -15.02 16.98
N LEU A 384 -16.78 -15.40 16.50
CA LEU A 384 -17.50 -16.57 17.01
C LEU A 384 -16.67 -17.85 16.83
N TYR A 385 -16.08 -18.06 15.65
CA TYR A 385 -15.20 -19.20 15.39
C TYR A 385 -14.03 -19.28 16.38
N HIS A 386 -13.34 -18.17 16.62
CA HIS A 386 -12.23 -18.16 17.58
C HIS A 386 -12.69 -18.23 19.04
N ASN A 387 -13.87 -17.70 19.36
CA ASN A 387 -14.51 -17.92 20.66
C ASN A 387 -14.75 -19.40 20.90
N VAL A 388 -15.26 -20.13 19.90
CA VAL A 388 -15.46 -21.58 20.04
C VAL A 388 -14.14 -22.32 20.24
N TRP A 389 -13.11 -22.03 19.45
CA TRP A 389 -11.80 -22.66 19.63
C TRP A 389 -11.17 -22.32 20.98
N TRP A 390 -11.41 -21.12 21.48
CA TRP A 390 -11.01 -20.74 22.83
C TRP A 390 -11.71 -21.63 23.88
N VAL A 391 -13.03 -21.78 23.82
CA VAL A 391 -13.80 -22.66 24.73
C VAL A 391 -13.39 -24.13 24.57
N TRP A 392 -13.18 -24.60 23.35
CA TRP A 392 -12.72 -25.96 23.05
C TRP A 392 -11.39 -26.27 23.73
N ASN A 393 -10.42 -25.35 23.63
CA ASN A 393 -9.13 -25.52 24.28
C ASN A 393 -9.29 -25.57 25.81
N GLN A 394 -10.15 -24.74 26.40
CA GLN A 394 -10.42 -24.81 27.84
C GLN A 394 -11.06 -26.15 28.26
N LEU A 395 -12.03 -26.64 27.49
CA LEU A 395 -12.65 -27.94 27.75
C LEU A 395 -11.61 -29.07 27.71
N LYS A 396 -10.71 -29.06 26.73
CA LYS A 396 -9.58 -30.01 26.64
C LYS A 396 -8.62 -29.88 27.83
N ALA A 397 -8.27 -28.65 28.22
CA ALA A 397 -7.40 -28.38 29.36
C ALA A 397 -7.95 -28.92 30.70
N GLU A 398 -9.28 -29.00 30.81
CA GLU A 398 -9.99 -29.49 31.99
C GLU A 398 -10.45 -30.97 31.84
N GLY A 399 -10.08 -31.65 30.75
CA GLY A 399 -10.37 -33.07 30.54
C GLY A 399 -11.78 -33.41 30.01
N TYR A 400 -12.54 -32.42 29.54
CA TYR A 400 -13.88 -32.61 28.95
C TYR A 400 -13.81 -33.00 27.46
N GLU A 401 -13.11 -34.08 27.17
CA GLU A 401 -12.80 -34.55 25.81
C GLU A 401 -14.04 -34.74 24.93
N ASN A 402 -15.10 -35.36 25.48
CA ASN A 402 -16.34 -35.63 24.74
C ASN A 402 -17.10 -34.34 24.38
N VAL A 403 -17.14 -33.37 25.30
CA VAL A 403 -17.81 -32.08 25.07
C VAL A 403 -17.03 -31.26 24.04
N ALA A 404 -15.70 -31.26 24.15
CA ALA A 404 -14.84 -30.61 23.16
C ALA A 404 -15.01 -31.21 21.75
N ALA A 405 -15.10 -32.54 21.63
CA ALA A 405 -15.30 -33.20 20.35
C ALA A 405 -16.66 -32.86 19.70
N GLU A 406 -17.73 -32.72 20.50
CA GLU A 406 -19.02 -32.29 19.99
C GLU A 406 -18.99 -30.83 19.52
N LEU A 407 -18.37 -29.95 20.31
CA LEU A 407 -18.20 -28.55 19.96
C LEU A 407 -17.41 -28.36 18.65
N GLU A 408 -16.36 -29.17 18.43
CA GLU A 408 -15.58 -29.20 17.19
C GLU A 408 -16.44 -29.57 15.97
N ARG A 409 -17.34 -30.56 16.10
CA ARG A 409 -18.28 -30.94 15.03
C ARG A 409 -19.25 -29.81 14.69
N GLN A 410 -19.78 -29.11 15.70
CA GLN A 410 -20.67 -27.97 15.49
C GLN A 410 -19.96 -26.82 14.76
N VAL A 411 -18.70 -26.54 15.13
CA VAL A 411 -17.87 -25.56 14.41
C VAL A 411 -17.63 -25.96 12.98
N GLU A 412 -17.29 -27.23 12.71
CA GLU A 412 -17.04 -27.70 11.36
C GLU A 412 -18.30 -27.54 10.48
N LEU A 413 -19.47 -27.91 11.00
CA LEU A 413 -20.75 -27.70 10.32
C LEU A 413 -21.04 -26.23 10.04
N PHE A 414 -20.81 -25.36 11.02
CA PHE A 414 -20.94 -23.90 10.87
C PHE A 414 -20.00 -23.39 9.78
N CYS A 415 -18.71 -23.71 9.88
CA CYS A 415 -17.68 -23.28 8.95
C CYS A 415 -17.95 -23.72 7.51
N ASN A 416 -18.37 -24.96 7.30
CA ASN A 416 -18.74 -25.48 5.99
C ASN A 416 -19.92 -24.72 5.39
N ARG A 417 -20.94 -24.40 6.20
CA ARG A 417 -22.11 -23.61 5.77
C ARG A 417 -21.72 -22.18 5.42
N ILE A 418 -20.88 -21.53 6.21
CA ILE A 418 -20.41 -20.16 5.94
C ILE A 418 -19.53 -20.13 4.68
N LYS A 419 -18.54 -21.02 4.61
CA LYS A 419 -17.57 -21.08 3.50
C LYS A 419 -18.24 -21.27 2.15
N ALA A 420 -19.19 -22.20 2.06
CA ALA A 420 -19.91 -22.49 0.82
C ALA A 420 -20.62 -21.27 0.22
N ASN A 421 -20.99 -20.30 1.05
CA ASN A 421 -21.68 -19.09 0.62
C ASN A 421 -20.75 -17.87 0.51
N GLY A 422 -19.66 -17.81 1.28
CA GLY A 422 -18.78 -16.63 1.35
C GLY A 422 -17.63 -16.63 0.35
N GLU A 423 -17.14 -17.80 -0.02
CA GLU A 423 -16.01 -17.94 -0.94
C GLU A 423 -16.30 -17.37 -2.36
N PRO A 424 -17.48 -17.58 -2.96
CA PRO A 424 -17.82 -16.96 -4.25
C PRO A 424 -17.78 -15.42 -4.21
N LEU A 425 -18.38 -14.82 -3.18
CA LEU A 425 -18.37 -13.37 -2.98
C LEU A 425 -16.94 -12.83 -2.81
N CYS A 426 -16.11 -13.48 -1.99
CA CYS A 426 -14.70 -13.11 -1.79
C CYS A 426 -13.95 -13.04 -3.13
N LYS A 427 -14.05 -14.12 -3.93
CA LYS A 427 -13.41 -14.19 -5.25
C LYS A 427 -13.92 -13.12 -6.20
N ALA A 428 -15.24 -12.89 -6.24
CA ALA A 428 -15.85 -11.88 -7.08
C ALA A 428 -15.45 -10.45 -6.68
N ARG A 429 -15.40 -10.15 -5.37
CA ARG A 429 -14.92 -8.86 -4.83
C ARG A 429 -13.46 -8.62 -5.21
N ASN A 430 -12.58 -9.61 -5.00
CA ASN A 430 -11.17 -9.48 -5.31
C ASN A 430 -10.92 -9.29 -6.82
N ALA A 431 -11.68 -10.00 -7.66
CA ALA A 431 -11.65 -9.79 -9.12
C ALA A 431 -12.15 -8.38 -9.51
N ALA A 432 -13.21 -7.89 -8.88
CA ALA A 432 -13.71 -6.53 -9.10
C ALA A 432 -12.69 -5.48 -8.66
N PHE A 433 -12.07 -5.63 -7.48
CA PHE A 433 -11.04 -4.74 -6.98
C PHE A 433 -9.81 -4.69 -7.91
N ALA A 434 -9.32 -5.85 -8.35
CA ALA A 434 -8.22 -5.93 -9.31
C ALA A 434 -8.57 -5.25 -10.65
N ALA A 435 -9.80 -5.45 -11.14
CA ALA A 435 -10.28 -4.80 -12.35
C ALA A 435 -10.43 -3.27 -12.20
N LEU A 436 -10.85 -2.79 -11.01
CA LEU A 436 -10.94 -1.36 -10.70
C LEU A 436 -9.56 -0.69 -10.71
N ASN A 437 -8.55 -1.35 -10.14
CA ASN A 437 -7.17 -0.86 -10.17
C ASN A 437 -6.61 -0.78 -11.60
N ARG A 438 -6.95 -1.73 -12.48
CA ARG A 438 -6.59 -1.64 -13.91
C ARG A 438 -7.29 -0.47 -14.59
N TRP A 439 -8.57 -0.27 -14.35
CA TRP A 439 -9.30 0.87 -14.93
C TRP A 439 -8.71 2.23 -14.52
N GLU A 440 -8.26 2.34 -13.28
CA GLU A 440 -7.54 3.52 -12.80
C GLU A 440 -6.20 3.70 -13.50
N LYS A 441 -5.34 2.67 -13.52
CA LYS A 441 -3.95 2.74 -14.05
C LYS A 441 -3.88 2.83 -15.57
N GLU A 442 -4.66 2.01 -16.27
CA GLU A 442 -4.54 1.77 -17.72
C GLU A 442 -5.63 2.47 -18.52
N ASN A 443 -6.60 3.10 -17.84
CA ASN A 443 -7.80 3.66 -18.46
C ASN A 443 -8.65 2.61 -19.22
N ASP A 444 -8.41 1.32 -18.99
CA ASP A 444 -9.19 0.22 -19.57
C ASP A 444 -10.34 -0.19 -18.63
N ARG A 445 -11.57 0.14 -19.04
CA ARG A 445 -12.78 -0.18 -18.28
C ARG A 445 -13.31 -1.59 -18.56
N ALA A 446 -12.83 -2.30 -19.59
CA ALA A 446 -13.41 -3.57 -20.03
C ALA A 446 -13.36 -4.65 -18.95
N ALA A 447 -12.25 -4.73 -18.21
CA ALA A 447 -12.11 -5.65 -17.09
C ALA A 447 -13.15 -5.37 -15.98
N TRP A 448 -13.38 -4.10 -15.67
CA TRP A 448 -14.34 -3.67 -14.64
C TRP A 448 -15.78 -3.96 -15.05
N ASP A 449 -16.17 -3.62 -16.28
CA ASP A 449 -17.53 -3.87 -16.78
C ASP A 449 -17.85 -5.38 -16.83
N LYS A 450 -16.84 -6.26 -16.95
CA LYS A 450 -16.99 -7.72 -16.83
C LYS A 450 -17.05 -8.22 -15.39
N ALA A 451 -16.26 -7.64 -14.48
CA ALA A 451 -16.17 -8.09 -13.09
C ALA A 451 -17.33 -7.58 -12.22
N LYS A 452 -17.78 -6.35 -12.44
CA LYS A 452 -18.81 -5.68 -11.63
C LYS A 452 -20.15 -6.42 -11.57
N PRO A 453 -20.74 -6.90 -12.70
CA PRO A 453 -22.00 -7.65 -12.63
C PRO A 453 -21.87 -8.95 -11.83
N LYS A 454 -20.73 -9.64 -11.94
CA LYS A 454 -20.47 -10.86 -11.16
C LYS A 454 -20.39 -10.55 -9.67
N TYR A 455 -19.67 -9.49 -9.30
CA TYR A 455 -19.61 -9.03 -7.92
C TYR A 455 -21.00 -8.74 -7.35
N TYR A 456 -21.87 -8.00 -8.08
CA TYR A 456 -23.22 -7.73 -7.58
C TYR A 456 -24.10 -8.97 -7.49
N ALA A 457 -24.00 -9.89 -8.45
CA ALA A 457 -24.77 -11.15 -8.38
C ALA A 457 -24.38 -12.00 -7.16
N GLU A 458 -23.09 -12.11 -6.86
CA GLU A 458 -22.62 -12.80 -5.65
C GLU A 458 -22.97 -12.02 -4.37
N TRP A 459 -22.96 -10.69 -4.43
CA TRP A 459 -23.37 -9.82 -3.33
C TRP A 459 -24.87 -9.95 -3.00
N GLU A 460 -25.73 -10.05 -3.99
CA GLU A 460 -27.17 -10.32 -3.82
C GLU A 460 -27.42 -11.71 -3.22
N THR A 461 -26.76 -12.74 -3.78
CA THR A 461 -26.80 -14.11 -3.26
C THR A 461 -26.38 -14.15 -1.80
N TRP A 462 -25.30 -13.42 -1.50
CA TRP A 462 -24.81 -13.29 -0.15
C TRP A 462 -25.82 -12.61 0.78
N ASN A 463 -26.41 -11.48 0.38
CA ASN A 463 -27.40 -10.77 1.20
C ASN A 463 -28.63 -11.64 1.49
N ALA A 464 -29.03 -12.50 0.55
CA ALA A 464 -30.09 -13.48 0.78
C ALA A 464 -29.67 -14.59 1.78
N PHE A 465 -28.39 -14.94 1.83
CA PHE A 465 -27.85 -15.90 2.78
C PHE A 465 -27.66 -15.33 4.19
N LYS A 466 -27.35 -14.03 4.32
CA LYS A 466 -26.98 -13.38 5.58
C LYS A 466 -27.91 -13.72 6.77
N PRO A 467 -29.25 -13.65 6.67
CA PRO A 467 -30.13 -14.02 7.78
C PRO A 467 -30.00 -15.49 8.22
N LYS A 468 -29.79 -16.41 7.26
CA LYS A 468 -29.55 -17.84 7.57
C LYS A 468 -28.18 -18.04 8.23
N GLY A 469 -27.16 -17.31 7.78
CA GLY A 469 -25.86 -17.33 8.41
C GLY A 469 -25.89 -16.81 9.85
N GLU A 470 -26.72 -15.80 10.12
CA GLU A 470 -26.98 -15.32 11.49
C GLU A 470 -27.66 -16.37 12.36
N GLN A 471 -28.65 -17.11 11.82
CA GLN A 471 -29.27 -18.25 12.51
C GLN A 471 -28.26 -19.37 12.81
N TYR A 472 -27.33 -19.65 11.89
CA TYR A 472 -26.27 -20.63 12.15
C TYR A 472 -25.29 -20.15 13.23
N ALA A 473 -24.98 -18.86 13.25
CA ALA A 473 -24.14 -18.27 14.28
C ALA A 473 -24.83 -18.31 15.66
N GLU A 474 -26.13 -18.03 15.72
CA GLU A 474 -26.94 -18.15 16.94
C GLU A 474 -27.01 -19.60 17.41
N THR A 475 -27.26 -20.56 16.50
CA THR A 475 -27.26 -21.99 16.84
C THR A 475 -25.90 -22.42 17.41
N LEU A 476 -24.79 -22.02 16.78
CA LEU A 476 -23.45 -22.33 17.28
C LEU A 476 -23.19 -21.67 18.65
N HIS A 477 -23.65 -20.44 18.85
CA HIS A 477 -23.57 -19.76 20.14
C HIS A 477 -24.33 -20.53 21.23
N ASP A 478 -25.55 -20.97 20.96
CA ASP A 478 -26.34 -21.78 21.90
C ASP A 478 -25.64 -23.09 22.24
N GLU A 479 -25.01 -23.74 21.26
CA GLU A 479 -24.22 -24.96 21.50
C GLU A 479 -22.98 -24.69 22.35
N ILE A 480 -22.30 -23.55 22.18
CA ILE A 480 -21.22 -23.12 23.10
C ILE A 480 -21.79 -22.99 24.51
N CYS A 481 -22.90 -22.27 24.70
CA CYS A 481 -23.51 -22.07 26.01
C CYS A 481 -23.92 -23.40 26.66
N LYS A 482 -24.52 -24.33 25.90
CA LYS A 482 -24.85 -25.69 26.37
C LYS A 482 -23.60 -26.47 26.81
N CYS A 483 -22.54 -26.46 26.00
CA CYS A 483 -21.29 -27.14 26.32
C CYS A 483 -20.66 -26.61 27.61
N VAL A 484 -20.78 -25.31 27.83
CA VAL A 484 -20.21 -24.63 28.99
C VAL A 484 -21.03 -24.87 30.26
N ASN A 485 -22.36 -24.85 30.18
CA ASN A 485 -23.24 -25.10 31.32
C ASN A 485 -23.04 -26.48 31.95
N ASN A 486 -22.54 -27.45 31.17
CA ASN A 486 -22.20 -28.78 31.66
C ASN A 486 -20.86 -28.85 32.42
N SER A 487 -20.13 -27.73 32.55
CA SER A 487 -18.83 -27.61 33.19
C SER A 487 -18.80 -26.44 34.19
N LEU A 488 -18.86 -26.74 35.50
CA LEU A 488 -18.91 -25.73 36.58
C LEU A 488 -17.73 -24.75 36.56
N THR A 489 -16.53 -25.20 36.16
CA THR A 489 -15.32 -24.35 36.08
C THR A 489 -15.33 -23.47 34.83
N VAL A 490 -15.87 -23.96 33.71
CA VAL A 490 -15.99 -23.19 32.45
C VAL A 490 -17.17 -22.22 32.52
N TYR A 491 -18.23 -22.55 33.25
CA TYR A 491 -19.40 -21.69 33.49
C TYR A 491 -19.03 -20.34 34.13
N ALA A 492 -18.09 -20.31 35.07
CA ALA A 492 -17.59 -19.06 35.65
C ALA A 492 -16.83 -18.18 34.63
N ILE A 493 -16.18 -18.81 33.64
CA ILE A 493 -15.42 -18.12 32.59
C ILE A 493 -16.35 -17.61 31.48
N VAL A 494 -17.37 -18.37 31.10
CA VAL A 494 -18.32 -17.92 30.08
C VAL A 494 -19.31 -16.90 30.60
N ASN A 495 -19.74 -16.98 31.86
CA ASN A 495 -20.45 -15.85 32.47
C ASN A 495 -19.62 -14.56 32.38
N LYS A 496 -18.30 -14.65 32.56
CA LYS A 496 -17.42 -13.49 32.36
C LYS A 496 -17.40 -13.02 30.90
N CYS A 497 -17.53 -13.93 29.93
CA CYS A 497 -17.58 -13.58 28.51
C CYS A 497 -18.93 -13.13 27.99
N GLU A 498 -20.05 -13.65 28.49
CA GLU A 498 -21.38 -13.10 28.26
C GLU A 498 -21.47 -11.69 28.84
N ILE A 499 -20.95 -11.48 30.06
CA ILE A 499 -20.87 -10.14 30.66
C ILE A 499 -20.01 -9.20 29.81
N SER A 500 -18.86 -9.66 29.27
CA SER A 500 -18.05 -8.81 28.38
C SER A 500 -18.73 -8.54 27.04
N ALA A 501 -19.38 -9.54 26.44
CA ALA A 501 -20.11 -9.37 25.17
C ALA A 501 -21.30 -8.41 25.33
N LEU A 502 -22.07 -8.55 26.41
CA LEU A 502 -23.15 -7.63 26.74
C LEU A 502 -22.63 -6.22 27.00
N LYS A 503 -21.47 -6.09 27.65
CA LYS A 503 -20.82 -4.79 27.87
C LYS A 503 -20.35 -4.15 26.56
N ASP A 504 -19.80 -4.93 25.63
CA ASP A 504 -19.37 -4.46 24.32
C ASP A 504 -20.56 -4.07 23.44
N GLU A 505 -21.65 -4.85 23.47
CA GLU A 505 -22.90 -4.52 22.77
C GLU A 505 -23.52 -3.24 23.34
N LEU A 506 -23.56 -3.10 24.67
CA LEU A 506 -24.00 -1.88 25.33
C LEU A 506 -23.13 -0.68 24.92
N GLY A 507 -21.81 -0.86 24.86
CA GLY A 507 -20.87 0.16 24.40
C GLY A 507 -21.07 0.55 22.93
N ARG A 508 -21.36 -0.42 22.05
CA ARG A 508 -21.73 -0.15 20.65
C ARG A 508 -23.03 0.64 20.55
N LYS A 509 -24.09 0.19 21.25
CA LYS A 509 -25.38 0.90 21.30
C LYS A 509 -25.22 2.32 21.84
N SER A 510 -24.38 2.53 22.84
CA SER A 510 -24.04 3.87 23.36
C SER A 510 -23.42 4.75 22.28
N LYS A 511 -22.40 4.27 21.55
CA LYS A 511 -21.77 5.03 20.46
C LYS A 511 -22.75 5.35 19.32
N THR A 512 -23.66 4.41 19.01
CA THR A 512 -24.72 4.66 18.03
C THR A 512 -25.69 5.73 18.52
N PHE A 513 -26.02 5.75 19.81
CA PHE A 513 -26.84 6.78 20.43
C PHE A 513 -26.16 8.15 20.34
N ASP A 514 -24.87 8.25 20.67
CA ASP A 514 -24.10 9.50 20.57
C ASP A 514 -24.04 10.01 19.11
N ALA A 515 -23.89 9.11 18.13
CA ALA A 515 -23.89 9.48 16.72
C ALA A 515 -25.26 10.01 16.25
N LEU A 516 -26.35 9.36 16.66
CA LEU A 516 -27.71 9.80 16.36
C LEU A 516 -28.04 11.14 17.04
N GLU A 517 -27.57 11.36 18.27
CA GLU A 517 -27.74 12.62 18.98
C GLU A 517 -27.03 13.78 18.26
N ASN A 518 -25.82 13.55 17.74
CA ASN A 518 -25.11 14.53 16.92
C ASN A 518 -25.85 14.83 15.61
N GLU A 519 -26.30 13.80 14.88
CA GLU A 519 -27.06 13.97 13.63
C GLU A 519 -28.38 14.73 13.87
N LEU A 520 -29.08 14.42 14.96
CA LEU A 520 -30.26 15.14 15.39
C LEU A 520 -29.96 16.62 15.69
N GLY A 521 -28.82 16.89 16.33
CA GLY A 521 -28.32 18.25 16.58
C GLY A 521 -28.07 19.03 15.29
N GLU A 522 -27.38 18.43 14.32
CA GLU A 522 -27.15 19.02 12.99
C GLU A 522 -28.47 19.32 12.26
N LYS A 523 -29.42 18.36 12.28
CA LYS A 523 -30.74 18.55 11.68
C LYS A 523 -31.56 19.63 12.36
N SER A 524 -31.45 19.77 13.67
CA SER A 524 -32.09 20.85 14.41
C SER A 524 -31.56 22.21 13.98
N GLN A 525 -30.24 22.36 13.83
CA GLN A 525 -29.62 23.60 13.34
C GLN A 525 -30.06 23.95 11.91
N GLU A 526 -30.19 22.94 11.04
CA GLU A 526 -30.70 23.12 9.67
C GLU A 526 -32.17 23.60 9.67
N ILE A 527 -33.02 23.02 10.52
CA ILE A 527 -34.41 23.46 10.68
C ILE A 527 -34.48 24.90 11.18
N ASP A 528 -33.65 25.29 12.14
CA ASP A 528 -33.62 26.66 12.65
C ASP A 528 -33.16 27.65 11.57
N ALA A 529 -32.16 27.30 10.77
CA ALA A 529 -31.72 28.10 9.63
C ALA A 529 -32.84 28.28 8.59
N LEU A 530 -33.54 27.20 8.24
CA LEU A 530 -34.69 27.25 7.31
C LEU A 530 -35.85 28.08 7.87
N ARG A 531 -36.11 27.98 9.18
CA ARG A 531 -37.13 28.76 9.86
C ARG A 531 -36.83 30.26 9.81
N ASN A 532 -35.58 30.64 10.06
CA ASN A 532 -35.13 32.03 9.94
C ASN A 532 -35.27 32.56 8.51
N ALA A 533 -34.88 31.76 7.50
CA ALA A 533 -35.04 32.13 6.09
C ALA A 533 -36.52 32.31 5.70
N LEU A 534 -37.42 31.46 6.21
CA LEU A 534 -38.87 31.60 6.01
C LEU A 534 -39.41 32.88 6.64
N TYR A 535 -38.97 33.24 7.85
CA TYR A 535 -39.36 34.51 8.48
C TYR A 535 -38.91 35.73 7.67
N GLN A 536 -37.67 35.73 7.17
CA GLN A 536 -37.15 36.80 6.32
C GLN A 536 -37.97 36.96 5.04
N ARG A 537 -38.24 35.85 4.32
CA ARG A 537 -39.11 35.88 3.13
C ARG A 537 -40.53 36.33 3.45
N GLY A 538 -41.09 35.95 4.59
CA GLY A 538 -42.39 36.43 5.05
C GLY A 538 -42.43 37.95 5.23
N HIS A 539 -41.37 38.53 5.79
CA HIS A 539 -41.23 39.98 5.94
C HIS A 539 -41.10 40.68 4.57
N GLU A 540 -40.30 40.12 3.64
CA GLU A 540 -40.18 40.64 2.27
C GLU A 540 -41.53 40.65 1.53
N ILE A 541 -42.30 39.56 1.62
CA ILE A 541 -43.65 39.46 1.03
C ILE A 541 -44.58 40.52 1.64
N GLY A 542 -44.50 40.74 2.95
CA GLY A 542 -45.25 41.80 3.64
C GLY A 542 -44.92 43.18 3.09
N SER A 543 -43.62 43.50 2.98
CA SER A 543 -43.14 44.77 2.42
C SER A 543 -43.60 44.97 0.97
N LEU A 544 -43.52 43.93 0.13
CA LEU A 544 -43.97 44.00 -1.27
C LEU A 544 -45.49 44.19 -1.37
N LYS A 545 -46.26 43.59 -0.45
CA LYS A 545 -47.72 43.76 -0.39
C LYS A 545 -48.10 45.20 -0.04
N ASP A 546 -47.42 45.79 0.94
CA ASP A 546 -47.66 47.19 1.33
C ASP A 546 -47.28 48.15 0.20
N GLU A 547 -46.17 47.91 -0.50
CA GLU A 547 -45.79 48.68 -1.69
C GLU A 547 -46.86 48.58 -2.80
N LEU A 548 -47.35 47.37 -3.08
CA LEU A 548 -48.39 47.14 -4.07
C LEU A 548 -49.69 47.87 -3.72
N LEU A 549 -50.13 47.82 -2.45
CA LEU A 549 -51.31 48.55 -1.97
C LEU A 549 -51.13 50.07 -2.07
N GLY A 550 -49.92 50.57 -1.80
CA GLY A 550 -49.57 51.98 -2.02
C GLY A 550 -49.71 52.38 -3.49
N ARG A 551 -49.22 51.56 -4.43
CA ARG A 551 -49.35 51.80 -5.87
C ARG A 551 -50.80 51.75 -6.35
N ILE A 552 -51.61 50.82 -5.84
CA ILE A 552 -53.05 50.73 -6.17
C ILE A 552 -53.77 52.01 -5.72
N SER A 553 -53.56 52.43 -4.47
CA SER A 553 -54.16 53.67 -3.94
C SER A 553 -53.78 54.90 -4.78
N ALA A 554 -52.51 55.01 -5.20
CA ALA A 554 -52.05 56.11 -6.05
C ALA A 554 -52.68 56.08 -7.46
N LEU A 555 -52.87 54.88 -8.02
CA LEU A 555 -53.54 54.70 -9.30
C LEU A 555 -55.03 55.07 -9.21
N GLU A 556 -55.73 54.63 -8.16
CA GLU A 556 -57.14 54.98 -7.92
C GLU A 556 -57.31 56.51 -7.79
N ALA A 557 -56.41 57.19 -7.07
CA ALA A 557 -56.39 58.65 -6.98
C ALA A 557 -56.21 59.31 -8.35
N THR A 558 -55.24 58.84 -9.15
CA THR A 558 -54.99 59.37 -10.51
C THR A 558 -56.20 59.18 -11.43
N VAL A 559 -56.83 58.00 -11.39
CA VAL A 559 -58.04 57.70 -12.17
C VAL A 559 -59.20 58.59 -11.73
N GLY A 560 -59.35 58.84 -10.43
CA GLY A 560 -60.34 59.78 -9.89
C GLY A 560 -60.14 61.22 -10.37
N GLU A 561 -58.89 61.70 -10.38
CA GLU A 561 -58.54 63.02 -10.93
C GLU A 561 -58.84 63.11 -12.44
N MET A 562 -58.45 62.09 -13.21
CA MET A 562 -58.74 62.01 -14.64
C MET A 562 -60.25 62.01 -14.91
N HIS A 563 -61.03 61.25 -14.15
CA HIS A 563 -62.49 61.22 -14.25
C HIS A 563 -63.09 62.61 -14.00
N THR A 564 -62.65 63.28 -12.94
CA THR A 564 -63.09 64.64 -12.62
C THR A 564 -62.75 65.63 -13.74
N ARG A 565 -61.54 65.55 -14.30
CA ARG A 565 -61.11 66.39 -15.43
C ARG A 565 -61.93 66.13 -16.70
N ILE A 566 -62.23 64.87 -17.01
CA ILE A 566 -63.09 64.49 -18.15
C ILE A 566 -64.50 65.06 -17.96
N GLN A 567 -65.10 64.94 -16.78
CA GLN A 567 -66.42 65.52 -16.50
C GLN A 567 -66.44 67.04 -16.68
N SER A 568 -65.41 67.74 -16.18
CA SER A 568 -65.27 69.19 -16.39
C SER A 568 -65.14 69.57 -17.88
N LEU A 569 -64.38 68.81 -18.67
CA LEU A 569 -64.26 69.01 -20.12
C LEU A 569 -65.59 68.77 -20.85
N ILE A 570 -66.33 67.72 -20.48
CA ILE A 570 -67.67 67.44 -21.01
C ILE A 570 -68.60 68.63 -20.72
N HIS A 571 -68.58 69.15 -19.48
CA HIS A 571 -69.41 70.28 -19.09
C HIS A 571 -69.04 71.58 -19.82
N MET A 572 -67.75 71.87 -20.00
CA MET A 572 -67.30 73.01 -20.81
C MET A 572 -67.71 72.88 -22.27
N ASN A 573 -67.56 71.70 -22.89
CA ASN A 573 -67.96 71.48 -24.27
C ASN A 573 -69.48 71.62 -24.45
N GLN A 574 -70.29 71.07 -23.52
CA GLN A 574 -71.74 71.26 -23.52
C GLN A 574 -72.12 72.75 -23.39
N SER A 575 -71.41 73.49 -22.54
CA SER A 575 -71.62 74.94 -22.39
C SER A 575 -71.28 75.72 -23.67
N SER A 576 -70.16 75.39 -24.33
CA SER A 576 -69.78 75.99 -25.62
C SER A 576 -70.80 75.70 -26.73
N ILE A 577 -71.26 74.44 -26.85
CA ILE A 577 -72.29 74.04 -27.83
C ILE A 577 -73.58 74.83 -27.61
N ASN A 578 -73.98 75.08 -26.36
CA ASN A 578 -75.19 75.84 -26.04
C ASN A 578 -75.06 77.36 -26.30
N SER A 579 -73.86 77.88 -26.57
CA SER A 579 -73.57 79.31 -26.77
C SER A 579 -73.35 79.73 -28.24
N GLN A 580 -73.25 78.77 -29.16
CA GLN A 580 -73.27 78.97 -30.61
C GLN A 580 -74.70 78.90 -31.13
#